data_AF-A0A538DKT7-F1
#
_entry.id   AF-A0A538DKT7-F1
#
_cell.length_a   1.000
_cell.length_b   1.000
_cell.length_c   1.000
_cell.angle_alpha   90.00
_cell.angle_beta   90.00
_cell.angle_gamma   90.00
#
_symmetry.space_group_name_H-M   'P 1'
#
loop_
_entity.id
_entity.type
_entity.pdbx_description
1 polymer ?
#
loop_
_entity_poly.entity_id
_entity_poly.type
_entity_poly.pdbx_seq_one_letter_code
_entity_poly.pdbx_strand_id
1 'polypeptide(L)'
;MSVTGRILTTPALQTGPVPDTGPVRKGNRTVHRLRMVEDALQRAQALMAQWDEELRRELPQGAGIFDAHTHLGTDIDGMVGVYEDLERGMDKYGISRCFMFCLDEPDRHPGFRAGNDRTLAFAERSKGRMIPFVRLDLAEDPIGEATRILDRGGRGIKLHPRAQKFLLNDERLSPIFELAAERKVPILIHGGRGLPPIADDLARVADRYPEARLIVAHAGIADLAALADRLGGKAGVYFDTSVWSPLDLLGLYRLVGPEQVVYASDYPYGQQPASLLIALRTARLAQLDEQQVRGVLAGNANRIAGGEPPLTPSAPKGIETFQQPMSLARIHQYLSMATPLLWTRQPDRIGVLGLALNATHDRTNGHREELDQIRELLTAAQAMWLTLPDDADERDRVAHMRATFRLIHLADIVAVTTPA
;
A
#
# COMPACT_ATOMS: atom_id res chain seq x y z
N MET A 1 -50.96 -43.18 31.18
CA MET A 1 -50.41 -44.07 32.23
C MET A 1 -49.23 -43.36 32.86
N SER A 2 -49.36 -43.05 34.15
CA SER A 2 -48.36 -42.43 35.01
C SER A 2 -47.23 -43.42 35.30
N VAL A 3 -45.98 -42.98 35.20
CA VAL A 3 -44.83 -43.62 35.87
C VAL A 3 -43.97 -42.53 36.50
N THR A 4 -44.12 -42.45 37.81
CA THR A 4 -43.30 -41.77 38.82
C THR A 4 -41.87 -42.34 38.89
N GLY A 5 -40.88 -41.47 39.13
CA GLY A 5 -39.48 -41.90 39.35
C GLY A 5 -38.60 -40.84 40.02
N ARG A 6 -38.74 -40.73 41.34
CA ARG A 6 -37.76 -40.29 42.38
C ARG A 6 -36.80 -39.12 42.09
N ILE A 7 -37.08 -38.01 42.76
CA ILE A 7 -36.14 -36.92 43.06
C ILE A 7 -35.20 -37.39 44.20
N LEU A 8 -33.90 -37.44 43.91
CA LEU A 8 -32.85 -37.61 44.91
C LEU A 8 -32.52 -36.22 45.49
N THR A 9 -32.76 -36.05 46.79
CA THR A 9 -32.35 -34.88 47.57
C THR A 9 -30.86 -34.98 47.91
N THR A 10 -30.05 -34.12 47.31
CA THR A 10 -28.66 -33.88 47.69
C THR A 10 -28.60 -32.98 48.94
N PRO A 11 -27.70 -33.24 49.90
CA PRO A 11 -27.63 -32.50 51.14
C PRO A 11 -27.04 -31.09 50.94
N ALA A 12 -27.54 -30.14 51.73
CA ALA A 12 -27.13 -28.74 51.71
C ALA A 12 -25.63 -28.59 52.01
N LEU A 13 -24.88 -28.07 51.03
CA LEU A 13 -23.51 -27.61 51.21
C LEU A 13 -23.52 -26.33 52.05
N GLN A 14 -22.90 -26.40 53.23
CA GLN A 14 -22.62 -25.25 54.10
C GLN A 14 -21.82 -24.19 53.31
N THR A 15 -22.39 -23.00 53.17
CA THR A 15 -21.69 -21.82 52.67
C THR A 15 -20.73 -21.30 53.73
N GLY A 16 -19.45 -21.68 53.63
CA GLY A 16 -18.37 -20.99 54.31
C GLY A 16 -18.25 -19.54 53.81
N PRO A 17 -17.65 -18.63 54.59
CA PRO A 17 -17.54 -17.22 54.21
C PRO A 17 -16.70 -17.09 52.93
N VAL A 18 -17.24 -16.34 51.96
CA VAL A 18 -16.54 -15.89 50.77
C VAL A 18 -15.30 -15.11 51.22
N PRO A 19 -14.08 -15.45 50.78
CA PRO A 19 -12.92 -14.64 51.11
C PRO A 19 -13.11 -13.26 50.50
N ASP A 20 -12.99 -12.23 51.33
CA ASP A 20 -12.98 -10.83 50.95
C ASP A 20 -11.84 -10.59 49.95
N THR A 21 -12.14 -10.67 48.66
CA THR A 21 -11.27 -10.16 47.61
C THR A 21 -11.37 -8.65 47.67
N GLY A 22 -10.56 -8.06 48.57
CA GLY A 22 -10.37 -6.63 48.66
C GLY A 22 -10.10 -6.02 47.27
N PRO A 23 -10.32 -4.71 47.10
CA PRO A 23 -10.32 -4.07 45.79
C PRO A 23 -8.99 -4.33 45.09
N VAL A 24 -9.01 -5.11 44.01
CA VAL A 24 -7.87 -5.24 43.09
C VAL A 24 -7.54 -3.82 42.63
N ARG A 25 -6.43 -3.29 43.14
CA ARG A 25 -5.97 -1.92 42.89
C ARG A 25 -5.98 -1.66 41.38
N LYS A 26 -6.92 -0.80 40.92
CA LYS A 26 -7.03 -0.36 39.52
C LYS A 26 -5.67 0.07 38.94
N GLY A 27 -4.78 0.63 39.76
CA GLY A 27 -3.43 1.05 39.35
C GLY A 27 -2.49 -0.07 38.88
N ASN A 28 -2.60 -1.30 39.38
CA ASN A 28 -1.67 -2.39 39.01
C ASN A 28 -1.99 -2.99 37.62
N ARG A 29 -3.26 -2.95 37.22
CA ARG A 29 -3.71 -3.39 35.88
C ARG A 29 -3.31 -2.41 34.78
N THR A 30 -3.40 -1.11 35.04
CA THR A 30 -3.00 -0.06 34.07
C THR A 30 -1.51 -0.11 33.78
N VAL A 31 -0.66 -0.21 34.82
CA VAL A 31 0.81 -0.29 34.65
C VAL A 31 1.21 -1.54 33.87
N HIS A 32 0.56 -2.69 34.15
CA HIS A 32 0.83 -3.92 33.41
C HIS A 32 0.42 -3.82 31.94
N ARG A 33 -0.74 -3.22 31.62
CA ARG A 33 -1.21 -3.01 30.25
C ARG A 33 -0.28 -2.09 29.46
N LEU A 34 0.15 -0.97 30.05
CA LEU A 34 1.10 -0.05 29.42
C LEU A 34 2.41 -0.73 29.06
N ARG A 35 2.94 -1.55 29.98
CA ARG A 35 4.16 -2.33 29.72
C ARG A 35 4.00 -3.32 28.56
N MET A 36 2.85 -4.00 28.47
CA MET A 36 2.59 -4.91 27.34
C MET A 36 2.53 -4.19 25.98
N VAL A 37 1.96 -2.98 25.93
CA VAL A 37 1.93 -2.15 24.71
C VAL A 37 3.36 -1.78 24.30
N GLU A 38 4.16 -1.34 25.27
CA GLU A 38 5.54 -0.91 25.04
C GLU A 38 6.42 -2.08 24.58
N ASP A 39 6.29 -3.24 25.21
CA ASP A 39 6.99 -4.47 24.81
C ASP A 39 6.58 -4.92 23.38
N ALA A 40 5.29 -4.83 23.03
CA ALA A 40 4.79 -5.19 21.70
C ALA A 40 5.33 -4.22 20.63
N LEU A 41 5.34 -2.92 20.91
CA LEU A 41 5.86 -1.90 20.01
C LEU A 41 7.36 -2.06 19.78
N GLN A 42 8.14 -2.27 20.84
CA GLN A 42 9.58 -2.51 20.75
C GLN A 42 9.88 -3.76 19.90
N ARG A 43 9.13 -4.85 20.11
CA ARG A 43 9.26 -6.06 19.28
C ARG A 43 8.92 -5.79 17.82
N ALA A 44 7.86 -5.05 17.55
CA ALA A 44 7.49 -4.67 16.18
C ALA A 44 8.61 -3.84 15.52
N GLN A 45 9.17 -2.86 16.22
CA GLN A 45 10.28 -2.04 15.73
C GLN A 45 11.55 -2.86 15.45
N ALA A 46 11.89 -3.80 16.34
CA ALA A 46 13.03 -4.69 16.15
C ALA A 46 12.86 -5.58 14.91
N LEU A 47 11.67 -6.15 14.71
CA LEU A 47 11.33 -6.91 13.51
C LEU A 47 11.44 -6.03 12.26
N MET A 48 10.88 -4.82 12.27
CA MET A 48 11.00 -3.90 11.13
C MET A 48 12.46 -3.61 10.77
N ALA A 49 13.34 -3.43 11.76
CA ALA A 49 14.77 -3.22 11.54
C ALA A 49 15.47 -4.44 10.92
N GLN A 50 15.05 -5.66 11.27
CA GLN A 50 15.53 -6.88 10.63
C GLN A 50 15.08 -6.96 9.17
N TRP A 51 13.83 -6.62 8.88
CA TRP A 51 13.31 -6.57 7.51
C TRP A 51 13.92 -5.45 6.66
N ASP A 52 14.37 -4.36 7.28
CA ASP A 52 15.18 -3.36 6.59
C ASP A 52 16.52 -3.94 6.12
N GLU A 53 17.16 -4.77 6.95
CA GLU A 53 18.41 -5.45 6.59
C GLU A 53 18.17 -6.51 5.52
N GLU A 54 17.09 -7.27 5.62
CA GLU A 54 16.70 -8.24 4.58
C GLU A 54 16.48 -7.56 3.22
N LEU A 55 15.75 -6.45 3.20
CA LEU A 55 15.59 -5.64 2.00
C LEU A 55 16.94 -5.18 1.42
N ARG A 56 17.88 -4.71 2.26
CA ARG A 56 19.21 -4.29 1.78
C ARG A 56 19.98 -5.42 1.12
N ARG A 57 19.87 -6.65 1.64
CA ARG A 57 20.51 -7.84 1.06
C ARG A 57 19.89 -8.23 -0.27
N GLU A 58 18.58 -8.07 -0.37
CA GLU A 58 17.87 -8.42 -1.58
C GLU A 58 18.00 -7.38 -2.71
N LEU A 59 18.16 -6.09 -2.40
CA LEU A 59 18.28 -5.05 -3.43
C LEU A 59 19.48 -5.32 -4.38
N PRO A 60 19.30 -5.20 -5.72
CA PRO A 60 20.43 -5.31 -6.63
C PRO A 60 21.49 -4.25 -6.33
N GLN A 61 22.77 -4.64 -6.35
CA GLN A 61 23.87 -3.75 -5.97
C GLN A 61 23.86 -2.48 -6.82
N GLY A 62 23.89 -1.31 -6.17
CA GLY A 62 23.87 -0.02 -6.86
C GLY A 62 22.58 0.27 -7.63
N ALA A 63 21.47 -0.45 -7.36
CA ALA A 63 20.18 -0.09 -7.92
C ALA A 63 19.75 1.30 -7.46
N GLY A 64 19.38 2.15 -8.41
CA GLY A 64 18.64 3.37 -8.09
C GLY A 64 17.22 3.02 -7.68
N ILE A 65 16.62 3.86 -6.84
CA ILE A 65 15.21 3.76 -6.46
C ILE A 65 14.53 5.10 -6.72
N PHE A 66 13.36 5.05 -7.36
CA PHE A 66 12.49 6.18 -7.64
C PHE A 66 11.07 5.83 -7.23
N ASP A 67 10.47 6.59 -6.32
CA ASP A 67 9.09 6.35 -5.89
C ASP A 67 8.09 7.15 -6.74
N ALA A 68 7.33 6.49 -7.60
CA ALA A 68 6.44 7.15 -8.55
C ALA A 68 5.12 7.66 -7.94
N HIS A 69 4.84 7.40 -6.66
CA HIS A 69 3.56 7.76 -6.06
C HIS A 69 3.73 8.12 -4.58
N THR A 70 3.81 9.42 -4.28
CA THR A 70 3.87 9.91 -2.90
C THR A 70 2.97 11.12 -2.72
N HIS A 71 2.45 11.28 -1.51
CA HIS A 71 1.58 12.37 -1.12
C HIS A 71 2.10 13.08 0.13
N LEU A 72 1.91 14.40 0.19
CA LEU A 72 2.13 15.22 1.38
C LEU A 72 0.87 16.00 1.74
N GLY A 73 0.79 16.46 2.99
CA GLY A 73 -0.34 17.24 3.51
C GLY A 73 -1.20 16.45 4.48
N THR A 74 -2.43 16.92 4.72
CA THR A 74 -3.40 16.25 5.61
C THR A 74 -4.64 15.86 4.83
N ASP A 75 -4.90 14.57 4.66
CA ASP A 75 -6.09 14.07 3.97
C ASP A 75 -7.35 14.21 4.84
N ILE A 76 -8.51 14.34 4.20
CA ILE A 76 -9.82 14.30 4.86
C ILE A 76 -10.09 13.00 5.62
N ASP A 77 -9.42 11.89 5.28
CA ASP A 77 -9.52 10.62 6.00
C ASP A 77 -8.67 10.57 7.29
N GLY A 78 -7.91 11.63 7.57
CA GLY A 78 -7.03 11.77 8.74
C GLY A 78 -5.59 11.32 8.50
N MET A 79 -5.25 10.79 7.32
CA MET A 79 -3.88 10.45 6.96
C MET A 79 -3.04 11.70 6.73
N VAL A 80 -1.80 11.67 7.23
CA VAL A 80 -0.87 12.79 7.12
C VAL A 80 0.40 12.33 6.43
N GLY A 81 0.73 12.98 5.32
CA GLY A 81 2.03 12.87 4.66
C GLY A 81 2.94 13.98 5.17
N VAL A 82 3.88 13.62 6.05
CA VAL A 82 4.80 14.56 6.68
C VAL A 82 6.09 14.65 5.86
N TYR A 83 6.49 15.86 5.46
CA TYR A 83 7.67 16.09 4.61
C TYR A 83 8.92 15.45 5.23
N GLU A 84 9.18 15.69 6.51
CA GLU A 84 10.36 15.20 7.22
C GLU A 84 10.42 13.68 7.30
N ASP A 85 9.26 13.02 7.36
CA ASP A 85 9.18 11.56 7.38
C ASP A 85 9.40 10.97 6.00
N LEU A 86 8.86 11.59 4.96
CA LEU A 86 9.15 11.20 3.58
C LEU A 86 10.65 11.37 3.27
N GLU A 87 11.24 12.52 3.62
CA GLU A 87 12.67 12.79 3.41
C GLU A 87 13.56 11.77 4.16
N ARG A 88 13.26 11.51 5.44
CA ARG A 88 13.95 10.48 6.22
C ARG A 88 13.79 9.09 5.63
N GLY A 89 12.60 8.75 5.13
CA GLY A 89 12.35 7.50 4.42
C GLY A 89 13.19 7.40 3.15
N MET A 90 13.21 8.47 2.35
CA MET A 90 14.01 8.52 1.13
C MET A 90 15.49 8.30 1.42
N ASP A 91 16.04 8.95 2.45
CA ASP A 91 17.44 8.79 2.84
C ASP A 91 17.74 7.38 3.37
N LYS A 92 16.86 6.86 4.23
CA LYS A 92 17.01 5.52 4.83
C LYS A 92 17.05 4.40 3.78
N TYR A 93 16.23 4.50 2.75
CA TYR A 93 16.09 3.46 1.72
C TYR A 93 16.81 3.79 0.41
N GLY A 94 17.54 4.89 0.32
CA GLY A 94 18.26 5.28 -0.91
C GLY A 94 17.35 5.69 -2.07
N ILE A 95 16.15 6.20 -1.77
CA ILE A 95 15.23 6.74 -2.78
C ILE A 95 15.78 8.09 -3.24
N SER A 96 16.22 8.11 -4.49
CA SER A 96 16.88 9.27 -5.09
C SER A 96 15.89 10.40 -5.38
N ARG A 97 14.71 10.05 -5.91
CA ARG A 97 13.67 10.97 -6.35
C ARG A 97 12.28 10.35 -6.17
N CYS A 98 11.26 11.19 -6.10
CA CYS A 98 9.87 10.74 -6.13
C CYS A 98 8.96 11.71 -6.91
N PHE A 99 7.83 11.22 -7.41
CA PHE A 99 6.69 12.06 -7.79
C PHE A 99 5.84 12.35 -6.55
N MET A 100 5.45 13.60 -6.37
CA MET A 100 4.81 14.09 -5.15
C MET A 100 3.65 15.03 -5.47
N PHE A 101 2.53 14.87 -4.77
CA PHE A 101 1.33 15.70 -4.89
C PHE A 101 0.62 15.86 -3.54
N CYS A 102 -0.28 16.84 -3.40
CA CYS A 102 -1.03 17.02 -2.15
C CYS A 102 -2.12 15.95 -1.96
N LEU A 103 -2.44 15.65 -0.70
CA LEU A 103 -3.59 14.84 -0.29
C LEU A 103 -4.94 15.53 -0.61
N ASP A 104 -6.07 14.85 -0.35
CA ASP A 104 -7.39 15.48 -0.44
C ASP A 104 -7.60 16.34 0.82
N GLU A 105 -7.03 17.55 0.83
CA GLU A 105 -6.91 18.33 2.07
C GLU A 105 -8.21 19.07 2.46
N PRO A 106 -8.49 19.30 3.76
CA PRO A 106 -9.65 20.07 4.20
C PRO A 106 -9.75 21.48 3.60
N ASP A 107 -8.61 22.09 3.25
CA ASP A 107 -8.50 23.41 2.61
C ASP A 107 -8.41 23.32 1.08
N ARG A 108 -8.87 22.21 0.47
CA ARG A 108 -8.83 22.01 -0.99
C ARG A 108 -9.58 23.07 -1.80
N HIS A 109 -10.48 23.84 -1.22
CA HIS A 109 -11.20 24.87 -1.96
C HIS A 109 -10.46 26.21 -1.92
N PRO A 110 -10.24 26.88 -3.08
CA PRO A 110 -10.62 26.46 -4.43
C PRO A 110 -9.59 25.53 -5.10
N GLY A 111 -10.04 24.41 -5.68
CA GLY A 111 -9.33 23.63 -6.70
C GLY A 111 -7.93 23.12 -6.33
N PHE A 112 -7.74 22.70 -5.08
CA PHE A 112 -6.46 22.28 -4.47
C PHE A 112 -5.36 23.36 -4.47
N ARG A 113 -5.68 24.64 -4.71
CA ARG A 113 -4.68 25.71 -4.88
C ARG A 113 -3.67 25.79 -3.73
N ALA A 114 -4.14 25.78 -2.50
CA ALA A 114 -3.28 25.85 -1.31
C ALA A 114 -2.36 24.61 -1.20
N GLY A 115 -2.90 23.41 -1.44
CA GLY A 115 -2.15 22.15 -1.46
C GLY A 115 -1.10 22.10 -2.58
N ASN A 116 -1.45 22.58 -3.78
CA ASN A 116 -0.53 22.67 -4.91
C ASN A 116 0.60 23.69 -4.65
N ASP A 117 0.30 24.81 -4.00
CA ASP A 117 1.31 25.80 -3.60
C ASP A 117 2.29 25.21 -2.56
N ARG A 118 1.78 24.46 -1.57
CA ARG A 118 2.63 23.70 -0.63
C ARG A 118 3.48 22.65 -1.35
N THR A 119 2.91 21.96 -2.34
CA THR A 119 3.61 20.96 -3.15
C THR A 119 4.80 21.56 -3.89
N LEU A 120 4.66 22.76 -4.47
CA LEU A 120 5.78 23.48 -5.07
C LEU A 120 6.85 23.88 -4.04
N ALA A 121 6.44 24.36 -2.88
CA ALA A 121 7.38 24.73 -1.80
C ALA A 121 8.17 23.52 -1.27
N PHE A 122 7.53 22.35 -1.15
CA PHE A 122 8.22 21.10 -0.79
C PHE A 122 9.22 20.67 -1.86
N ALA A 123 8.87 20.79 -3.14
CA ALA A 123 9.77 20.48 -4.24
C ALA A 123 11.03 21.38 -4.21
N GLU A 124 10.86 22.68 -4.00
CA GLU A 124 11.96 23.64 -3.84
C GLU A 124 12.84 23.28 -2.64
N ARG A 125 12.23 23.03 -1.48
CA ARG A 125 12.93 22.61 -0.25
C ARG A 125 13.76 21.34 -0.46
N SER A 126 13.23 20.37 -1.20
CA SER A 126 13.89 19.09 -1.50
C SER A 126 15.03 19.19 -2.53
N LYS A 127 15.28 20.38 -3.09
CA LYS A 127 16.27 20.64 -4.15
C LYS A 127 16.06 19.75 -5.37
N GLY A 128 14.80 19.52 -5.75
CA GLY A 128 14.41 18.74 -6.94
C GLY A 128 14.40 17.22 -6.76
N ARG A 129 14.58 16.69 -5.53
CA ARG A 129 14.37 15.27 -5.24
C ARG A 129 12.89 14.89 -5.29
N MET A 130 12.02 15.76 -4.79
CA MET A 130 10.56 15.59 -4.85
C MET A 130 10.01 16.40 -6.03
N ILE A 131 9.37 15.72 -6.97
CA ILE A 131 8.92 16.29 -8.25
C ILE A 131 7.42 16.60 -8.15
N PRO A 132 7.02 17.88 -8.26
CA PRO A 132 5.66 18.30 -7.94
C PRO A 132 4.69 18.01 -9.08
N PHE A 133 3.61 17.31 -8.78
CA PHE A 133 2.47 17.13 -9.67
C PHE A 133 1.31 18.01 -9.18
N VAL A 134 0.61 18.65 -10.13
CA VAL A 134 -0.60 19.40 -9.83
C VAL A 134 -1.77 18.44 -9.60
N ARG A 135 -2.48 18.58 -8.48
CA ARG A 135 -3.75 17.90 -8.26
C ARG A 135 -4.90 18.82 -8.66
N LEU A 136 -5.87 18.30 -9.42
CA LEU A 136 -6.93 19.11 -10.03
C LEU A 136 -8.32 18.78 -9.47
N ASP A 137 -9.18 19.78 -9.36
CA ASP A 137 -10.62 19.56 -9.20
C ASP A 137 -11.32 19.86 -10.53
N LEU A 138 -11.98 18.86 -11.11
CA LEU A 138 -12.67 19.00 -12.40
C LEU A 138 -13.94 19.87 -12.30
N ALA A 139 -14.48 20.08 -11.09
CA ALA A 139 -15.67 20.90 -10.86
C ALA A 139 -15.38 22.41 -10.76
N GLU A 140 -14.10 22.82 -10.71
CA GLU A 140 -13.70 24.21 -10.61
C GLU A 140 -12.96 24.67 -11.90
N ASP A 141 -11.76 25.25 -11.78
CA ASP A 141 -10.92 25.67 -12.91
C ASP A 141 -9.68 24.76 -13.06
N PRO A 142 -9.85 23.52 -13.57
CA PRO A 142 -8.75 22.56 -13.68
C PRO A 142 -7.67 23.01 -14.67
N ILE A 143 -8.04 23.70 -15.76
CA ILE A 143 -7.08 24.12 -16.79
C ILE A 143 -6.27 25.33 -16.36
N GLY A 144 -6.90 26.33 -15.73
CA GLY A 144 -6.19 27.47 -15.18
C GLY A 144 -5.24 27.06 -14.05
N GLU A 145 -5.66 26.14 -13.18
CA GLU A 145 -4.78 25.63 -12.11
C GLU A 145 -3.63 24.77 -12.65
N ALA A 146 -3.92 23.86 -13.60
CA ALA A 146 -2.87 23.07 -14.25
C ALA A 146 -1.83 23.98 -14.91
N THR A 147 -2.28 24.96 -15.70
CA THR A 147 -1.39 25.92 -16.37
C THR A 147 -0.53 26.68 -15.36
N ARG A 148 -1.16 27.23 -14.31
CA ARG A 148 -0.47 27.98 -13.25
C ARG A 148 0.63 27.18 -12.58
N ILE A 149 0.36 25.93 -12.22
CA ILE A 149 1.34 25.09 -11.51
C ILE A 149 2.44 24.60 -12.44
N LEU A 150 2.10 24.19 -13.67
CA LEU A 150 3.09 23.75 -14.66
C LEU A 150 4.06 24.90 -15.04
N ASP A 151 3.56 26.12 -15.21
CA ASP A 151 4.38 27.31 -15.48
C ASP A 151 5.32 27.68 -14.31
N ARG A 152 4.95 27.28 -13.08
CA ARG A 152 5.74 27.50 -11.86
C ARG A 152 6.66 26.34 -11.48
N GLY A 153 6.81 25.34 -12.35
CA GLY A 153 7.73 24.22 -12.12
C GLY A 153 7.06 22.89 -11.82
N GLY A 154 5.73 22.79 -11.91
CA GLY A 154 5.00 21.53 -11.96
C GLY A 154 5.52 20.63 -13.09
N ARG A 155 5.54 19.31 -12.86
CA ARG A 155 6.11 18.32 -13.79
C ARG A 155 5.21 17.11 -14.00
N GLY A 156 3.94 17.20 -13.63
CA GLY A 156 2.95 16.15 -13.83
C GLY A 156 1.59 16.57 -13.32
N ILE A 157 0.57 15.75 -13.60
CA ILE A 157 -0.82 15.98 -13.22
C ILE A 157 -1.31 14.77 -12.43
N LYS A 158 -1.98 15.00 -11.30
CA LYS A 158 -2.62 13.98 -10.47
C LYS A 158 -4.13 14.06 -10.58
N LEU A 159 -4.73 12.93 -10.96
CA LEU A 159 -6.16 12.72 -11.04
C LEU A 159 -6.60 11.57 -10.12
N HIS A 160 -7.75 11.73 -9.48
CA HIS A 160 -8.36 10.74 -8.59
C HIS A 160 -9.89 10.73 -8.77
N PRO A 161 -10.43 9.93 -9.69
CA PRO A 161 -11.86 9.98 -10.09
C PRO A 161 -12.83 9.79 -8.92
N ARG A 162 -12.52 8.88 -7.98
CA ARG A 162 -13.33 8.66 -6.78
C ARG A 162 -13.34 9.86 -5.83
N ALA A 163 -12.17 10.38 -5.44
CA ALA A 163 -12.07 11.49 -4.48
C ALA A 163 -12.62 12.81 -5.09
N GLN A 164 -12.35 13.04 -6.37
CA GLN A 164 -12.76 14.22 -7.14
C GLN A 164 -14.13 14.04 -7.82
N LYS A 165 -14.80 12.90 -7.62
CA LYS A 165 -16.18 12.61 -8.05
C LYS A 165 -16.44 12.84 -9.54
N PHE A 166 -15.61 12.26 -10.41
CA PHE A 166 -15.83 12.27 -11.87
C PHE A 166 -15.68 10.86 -12.47
N LEU A 167 -16.18 10.69 -13.69
CA LEU A 167 -16.09 9.46 -14.49
C LEU A 167 -15.03 9.61 -15.59
N LEU A 168 -14.48 8.51 -16.10
CA LEU A 168 -13.41 8.61 -17.11
C LEU A 168 -13.90 8.99 -18.52
N ASN A 169 -15.20 8.94 -18.76
CA ASN A 169 -15.83 9.49 -19.96
C ASN A 169 -16.19 10.98 -19.85
N ASP A 170 -15.77 11.66 -18.78
CA ASP A 170 -16.04 13.08 -18.58
C ASP A 170 -15.28 13.92 -19.62
N GLU A 171 -16.02 14.73 -20.39
CA GLU A 171 -15.46 15.56 -21.46
C GLU A 171 -14.40 16.55 -20.95
N ARG A 172 -14.46 16.93 -19.67
CA ARG A 172 -13.48 17.83 -19.03
C ARG A 172 -12.08 17.21 -18.92
N LEU A 173 -11.95 15.89 -19.08
CA LEU A 173 -10.64 15.23 -19.13
C LEU A 173 -9.89 15.52 -20.43
N SER A 174 -10.60 15.70 -21.55
CA SER A 174 -9.95 15.88 -22.85
C SER A 174 -8.98 17.07 -22.88
N PRO A 175 -9.37 18.29 -22.43
CA PRO A 175 -8.43 19.42 -22.36
C PRO A 175 -7.26 19.20 -21.38
N ILE A 176 -7.42 18.37 -20.34
CA ILE A 176 -6.34 18.05 -19.39
C ILE A 176 -5.29 17.15 -20.07
N PHE A 177 -5.74 16.13 -20.81
CA PHE A 177 -4.84 15.25 -21.58
C PHE A 177 -4.16 16.00 -22.73
N GLU A 178 -4.89 16.89 -23.41
CA GLU A 178 -4.31 17.77 -24.45
C GLU A 178 -3.20 18.64 -23.87
N LEU A 179 -3.45 19.31 -22.73
CA LEU A 179 -2.44 20.12 -22.04
C LEU A 179 -1.24 19.28 -21.59
N ALA A 180 -1.47 18.07 -21.08
CA ALA A 180 -0.39 17.18 -20.66
C ALA A 180 0.50 16.76 -21.84
N ALA A 181 -0.10 16.46 -23.00
CA ALA A 181 0.61 16.16 -24.24
C ALA A 181 1.42 17.37 -24.72
N GLU A 182 0.82 18.56 -24.78
CA GLU A 182 1.49 19.81 -25.19
C GLU A 182 2.70 20.12 -24.30
N ARG A 183 2.51 20.02 -22.97
CA ARG A 183 3.55 20.32 -21.97
C ARG A 183 4.51 19.15 -21.73
N LYS A 184 4.27 17.99 -22.36
CA LYS A 184 5.05 16.74 -22.22
C LYS A 184 5.24 16.30 -20.77
N VAL A 185 4.17 16.42 -19.98
CA VAL A 185 4.15 15.99 -18.57
C VAL A 185 3.27 14.75 -18.39
N PRO A 186 3.62 13.81 -17.50
CA PRO A 186 2.80 12.64 -17.22
C PRO A 186 1.53 13.00 -16.45
N ILE A 187 0.48 12.20 -16.68
CA ILE A 187 -0.71 12.13 -15.84
C ILE A 187 -0.62 10.86 -15.00
N LEU A 188 -0.74 10.98 -13.68
CA LEU A 188 -0.97 9.86 -12.78
C LEU A 188 -2.45 9.83 -12.39
N ILE A 189 -3.16 8.76 -12.74
CA ILE A 189 -4.57 8.59 -12.45
C ILE A 189 -4.79 7.43 -11.48
N HIS A 190 -5.69 7.62 -10.50
CA HIS A 190 -6.10 6.54 -9.60
C HIS A 190 -6.75 5.39 -10.39
N GLY A 191 -6.17 4.19 -10.33
CA GLY A 191 -6.70 2.96 -10.94
C GLY A 191 -6.97 1.84 -9.93
N GLY A 192 -7.05 2.19 -8.64
CA GLY A 192 -7.19 1.23 -7.55
C GLY A 192 -8.63 1.00 -7.09
N ARG A 193 -8.76 0.30 -5.96
CA ARG A 193 -10.05 -0.07 -5.35
C ARG A 193 -11.07 1.07 -5.29
N GLY A 194 -12.35 0.71 -5.40
CA GLY A 194 -13.48 1.63 -5.23
C GLY A 194 -13.84 2.44 -6.48
N LEU A 195 -13.29 2.07 -7.64
CA LEU A 195 -13.75 2.53 -8.95
C LEU A 195 -14.60 1.42 -9.62
N PRO A 196 -15.56 1.79 -10.50
CA PRO A 196 -16.13 0.86 -11.45
C PRO A 196 -15.06 0.43 -12.49
N PRO A 197 -15.37 -0.51 -13.40
CA PRO A 197 -14.55 -0.73 -14.58
C PRO A 197 -14.27 0.59 -15.32
N ILE A 198 -13.02 0.81 -15.72
CA ILE A 198 -12.52 2.08 -16.29
C ILE A 198 -11.74 1.90 -17.60
N ALA A 199 -11.47 0.65 -18.03
CA ALA A 199 -10.53 0.37 -19.10
C ALA A 199 -10.92 1.02 -20.44
N ASP A 200 -12.18 0.87 -20.86
CA ASP A 200 -12.64 1.37 -22.16
C ASP A 200 -12.58 2.91 -22.23
N ASP A 201 -12.99 3.60 -21.17
CA ASP A 201 -12.94 5.06 -21.10
C ASP A 201 -11.51 5.58 -21.08
N LEU A 202 -10.64 4.96 -20.26
CA LEU A 202 -9.24 5.36 -20.17
C LEU A 202 -8.49 5.10 -21.48
N ALA A 203 -8.78 3.97 -22.14
CA ALA A 203 -8.20 3.64 -23.44
C ALA A 203 -8.61 4.64 -24.51
N ARG A 204 -9.88 5.05 -24.55
CA ARG A 204 -10.36 6.07 -25.50
C ARG A 204 -9.62 7.39 -25.37
N VAL A 205 -9.40 7.87 -24.14
CA VAL A 205 -8.67 9.13 -23.94
C VAL A 205 -7.16 8.98 -24.21
N ALA A 206 -6.56 7.85 -23.82
CA ALA A 206 -5.15 7.56 -24.12
C ALA A 206 -4.89 7.46 -25.63
N ASP A 207 -5.79 6.82 -26.39
CA ASP A 207 -5.69 6.70 -27.85
C ASP A 207 -5.90 8.03 -28.57
N ARG A 208 -6.67 8.93 -27.98
CA ARG A 208 -6.86 10.29 -28.50
C ARG A 208 -5.62 11.16 -28.30
N TYR A 209 -4.85 10.92 -27.25
CA TYR A 209 -3.67 11.72 -26.88
C TYR A 209 -2.44 10.82 -26.65
N PRO A 210 -1.91 10.14 -27.68
CA PRO A 210 -0.82 9.16 -27.53
C PRO A 210 0.50 9.79 -27.05
N GLU A 211 0.66 11.11 -27.19
CA GLU A 211 1.82 11.86 -26.68
C GLU A 211 1.75 12.10 -25.16
N ALA A 212 0.56 12.02 -24.55
CA ALA A 212 0.39 12.12 -23.11
C ALA A 212 0.85 10.83 -22.44
N ARG A 213 1.80 10.94 -21.51
CA ARG A 213 2.21 9.79 -20.70
C ARG A 213 1.19 9.55 -19.60
N LEU A 214 0.84 8.30 -19.39
CA LEU A 214 -0.17 7.89 -18.42
C LEU A 214 0.43 6.91 -17.43
N ILE A 215 0.25 7.16 -16.13
CA ILE A 215 0.57 6.25 -15.04
C ILE A 215 -0.74 5.86 -14.37
N VAL A 216 -1.13 4.59 -14.49
CA VAL A 216 -2.30 4.00 -13.82
C VAL A 216 -1.86 3.50 -12.45
N ALA A 217 -2.40 4.13 -11.40
CA ALA A 217 -2.00 3.80 -10.04
C ALA A 217 -2.58 2.47 -9.55
N HIS A 218 -1.91 1.90 -8.54
CA HIS A 218 -2.31 0.70 -7.80
C HIS A 218 -2.46 -0.52 -8.72
N ALA A 219 -1.50 -0.74 -9.62
CA ALA A 219 -1.50 -1.78 -10.62
C ALA A 219 -2.76 -1.82 -11.53
N GLY A 220 -3.63 -0.80 -11.49
CA GLY A 220 -4.90 -0.84 -12.21
C GLY A 220 -5.91 -1.86 -11.65
N ILE A 221 -5.82 -2.27 -10.37
CA ILE A 221 -6.68 -3.33 -9.80
C ILE A 221 -8.19 -3.06 -9.87
N ALA A 222 -8.64 -1.84 -10.15
CA ALA A 222 -10.05 -1.56 -10.43
C ALA A 222 -10.57 -2.37 -11.63
N ASP A 223 -9.72 -2.62 -12.62
CA ASP A 223 -10.08 -3.22 -13.90
C ASP A 223 -8.87 -3.88 -14.59
N LEU A 224 -8.01 -4.53 -13.80
CA LEU A 224 -6.63 -4.91 -14.20
C LEU A 224 -6.57 -5.64 -15.54
N ALA A 225 -7.38 -6.69 -15.71
CA ALA A 225 -7.35 -7.50 -16.93
C ALA A 225 -7.76 -6.70 -18.17
N ALA A 226 -8.82 -5.89 -18.08
CA ALA A 226 -9.27 -5.08 -19.20
C ALA A 226 -8.34 -3.89 -19.46
N LEU A 227 -7.80 -3.25 -18.42
CA LEU A 227 -6.80 -2.19 -18.56
C LEU A 227 -5.55 -2.71 -19.27
N ALA A 228 -5.06 -3.88 -18.89
CA ALA A 228 -3.90 -4.48 -19.54
C ALA A 228 -4.21 -4.93 -20.98
N ASP A 229 -5.40 -5.45 -21.27
CA ASP A 229 -5.83 -5.75 -22.65
C ASP A 229 -5.85 -4.49 -23.53
N ARG A 230 -6.36 -3.37 -23.01
CA ARG A 230 -6.50 -2.12 -23.77
C ARG A 230 -5.22 -1.27 -23.85
N LEU A 231 -4.35 -1.36 -22.84
CA LEU A 231 -3.20 -0.46 -22.66
C LEU A 231 -1.84 -1.17 -22.65
N GLY A 232 -1.83 -2.50 -22.50
CA GLY A 232 -0.62 -3.31 -22.63
C GLY A 232 0.01 -3.15 -24.01
N GLY A 233 1.34 -3.07 -24.06
CA GLY A 233 2.08 -2.83 -25.29
C GLY A 233 2.13 -1.37 -25.77
N LYS A 234 1.34 -0.46 -25.18
CA LYS A 234 1.38 0.97 -25.53
C LYS A 234 2.55 1.67 -24.86
N ALA A 235 3.52 2.12 -25.65
CA ALA A 235 4.60 2.98 -25.17
C ALA A 235 4.00 4.27 -24.57
N GLY A 236 4.52 4.70 -23.42
CA GLY A 236 4.02 5.89 -22.72
C GLY A 236 2.89 5.62 -21.72
N VAL A 237 2.38 4.38 -21.64
CA VAL A 237 1.46 3.95 -20.58
C VAL A 237 2.19 3.06 -19.57
N TYR A 238 2.00 3.38 -18.30
CA TYR A 238 2.64 2.74 -17.16
C TYR A 238 1.62 2.35 -16.09
N PHE A 239 1.98 1.39 -15.26
CA PHE A 239 1.26 0.92 -14.08
C PHE A 239 2.21 1.00 -12.88
N ASP A 240 1.74 1.56 -11.77
CA ASP A 240 2.56 1.61 -10.56
C ASP A 240 2.38 0.36 -9.66
N THR A 241 3.36 0.08 -8.80
CA THR A 241 3.35 -1.09 -7.90
C THR A 241 2.64 -0.85 -6.56
N SER A 242 1.92 0.26 -6.37
CA SER A 242 1.39 0.67 -5.07
C SER A 242 0.11 -0.07 -4.66
N VAL A 243 0.23 -1.39 -4.49
CA VAL A 243 -0.84 -2.28 -4.06
C VAL A 243 -0.36 -3.11 -2.87
N TRP A 244 -1.29 -3.61 -2.05
CA TRP A 244 -0.97 -4.43 -0.89
C TRP A 244 -0.93 -5.93 -1.19
N SER A 245 -1.41 -6.34 -2.36
CA SER A 245 -1.59 -7.74 -2.73
C SER A 245 -0.47 -8.18 -3.67
N PRO A 246 0.40 -9.13 -3.26
CA PRO A 246 1.46 -9.59 -4.15
C PRO A 246 0.89 -10.37 -5.34
N LEU A 247 -0.29 -10.98 -5.21
CA LEU A 247 -1.00 -11.64 -6.31
C LEU A 247 -1.43 -10.66 -7.40
N ASP A 248 -1.84 -9.43 -7.04
CA ASP A 248 -2.22 -8.42 -8.03
C ASP A 248 -1.01 -7.97 -8.86
N LEU A 249 0.19 -7.89 -8.25
CA LEU A 249 1.42 -7.60 -8.98
C LEU A 249 1.86 -8.76 -9.88
N LEU A 250 1.74 -10.02 -9.41
CA LEU A 250 1.99 -11.18 -10.28
C LEU A 250 1.00 -11.21 -11.47
N GLY A 251 -0.26 -10.85 -11.21
CA GLY A 251 -1.28 -10.67 -12.24
C GLY A 251 -0.93 -9.57 -13.23
N LEU A 252 -0.40 -8.43 -12.76
CA LEU A 252 0.06 -7.35 -13.61
C LEU A 252 1.23 -7.79 -14.50
N TYR A 253 2.28 -8.39 -13.93
CA TYR A 253 3.45 -8.81 -14.72
C TYR A 253 3.12 -9.82 -15.82
N ARG A 254 2.09 -10.65 -15.60
CA ARG A 254 1.52 -11.58 -16.59
C ARG A 254 0.89 -10.90 -17.79
N LEU A 255 0.45 -9.65 -17.63
CA LEU A 255 -0.40 -8.95 -18.59
C LEU A 255 0.30 -7.77 -19.27
N VAL A 256 1.34 -7.18 -18.67
CA VAL A 256 2.07 -6.04 -19.25
C VAL A 256 3.58 -6.24 -19.21
N GLY A 257 4.30 -5.61 -20.15
CA GLY A 257 5.75 -5.63 -20.19
C GLY A 257 6.39 -4.87 -19.02
N PRO A 258 7.57 -5.27 -18.54
CA PRO A 258 8.26 -4.62 -17.42
C PRO A 258 8.62 -3.15 -17.68
N GLU A 259 8.75 -2.73 -18.94
CA GLU A 259 8.95 -1.33 -19.32
C GLU A 259 7.73 -0.44 -18.99
N GLN A 260 6.55 -1.04 -18.78
CA GLN A 260 5.33 -0.36 -18.37
C GLN A 260 5.12 -0.38 -16.85
N VAL A 261 6.05 -0.88 -16.04
CA VAL A 261 5.85 -0.94 -14.59
C VAL A 261 6.80 0.02 -13.86
N VAL A 262 6.29 0.80 -12.91
CA VAL A 262 7.07 1.73 -12.08
C VAL A 262 6.90 1.43 -10.60
N TYR A 263 7.99 1.43 -9.85
CA TYR A 263 7.92 1.30 -8.40
C TYR A 263 7.18 2.48 -7.77
N ALA A 264 6.29 2.18 -6.82
CA ALA A 264 5.53 3.15 -6.06
C ALA A 264 5.17 2.63 -4.67
N SER A 265 5.25 3.50 -3.66
CA SER A 265 4.82 3.17 -2.29
C SER A 265 3.42 3.65 -1.93
N ASP A 266 2.90 4.67 -2.62
CA ASP A 266 1.69 5.41 -2.19
C ASP A 266 1.86 5.98 -0.77
N TYR A 267 3.05 6.48 -0.43
CA TYR A 267 3.27 7.17 0.84
C TYR A 267 2.24 8.30 1.01
N PRO A 268 1.57 8.46 2.18
CA PRO A 268 1.83 7.76 3.42
C PRO A 268 1.04 6.45 3.59
N TYR A 269 0.21 5.99 2.66
CA TYR A 269 -0.59 4.76 2.82
C TYR A 269 0.28 3.49 2.84
N GLY A 270 1.17 3.33 1.86
CA GLY A 270 2.21 2.30 1.87
C GLY A 270 3.58 2.84 2.26
N GLN A 271 4.46 1.97 2.78
CA GLN A 271 5.81 2.33 3.20
C GLN A 271 6.77 1.14 3.06
N GLN A 272 8.06 1.47 2.97
CA GLN A 272 9.17 0.53 3.00
C GLN A 272 9.41 0.02 4.43
N PRO A 273 9.96 -1.20 4.61
CA PRO A 273 10.53 -2.08 3.58
C PRO A 273 9.50 -2.84 2.76
N ALA A 274 8.24 -2.95 3.23
CA ALA A 274 7.20 -3.77 2.60
C ALA A 274 6.95 -3.41 1.12
N SER A 275 6.80 -2.12 0.79
CA SER A 275 6.55 -1.71 -0.61
C SER A 275 7.71 -2.05 -1.56
N LEU A 276 8.97 -2.02 -1.11
CA LEU A 276 10.10 -2.45 -1.93
C LEU A 276 10.20 -3.97 -2.04
N LEU A 277 9.99 -4.67 -0.92
CA LEU A 277 10.02 -6.14 -0.89
C LEU A 277 8.93 -6.74 -1.78
N ILE A 278 7.69 -6.24 -1.72
CA ILE A 278 6.61 -6.71 -2.59
C ILE A 278 6.96 -6.48 -4.05
N ALA A 279 7.45 -5.30 -4.43
CA ALA A 279 7.83 -5.00 -5.82
C ALA A 279 8.98 -5.89 -6.31
N LEU A 280 10.03 -6.06 -5.50
CA LEU A 280 11.22 -6.83 -5.84
C LEU A 280 10.94 -8.34 -5.94
N ARG A 281 10.29 -8.91 -4.92
CA ARG A 281 10.05 -10.35 -4.86
C ARG A 281 9.03 -10.80 -5.89
N THR A 282 7.98 -10.01 -6.15
CA THR A 282 7.02 -10.32 -7.23
C THR A 282 7.64 -10.18 -8.62
N ALA A 283 8.50 -9.17 -8.85
CA ALA A 283 9.26 -9.05 -10.10
C ALA A 283 10.16 -10.28 -10.35
N ARG A 284 10.88 -10.74 -9.31
CA ARG A 284 11.72 -11.95 -9.39
C ARG A 284 10.91 -13.22 -9.65
N LEU A 285 9.81 -13.40 -8.93
CA LEU A 285 8.93 -14.55 -9.13
C LEU A 285 8.29 -14.52 -10.53
N ALA A 286 8.04 -13.33 -11.08
CA ALA A 286 7.64 -13.13 -12.46
C ALA A 286 8.77 -13.28 -13.49
N GLN A 287 9.98 -13.69 -13.05
CA GLN A 287 11.15 -13.94 -13.89
C GLN A 287 11.67 -12.72 -14.65
N LEU A 288 11.53 -11.52 -14.07
CA LEU A 288 12.22 -10.34 -14.58
C LEU A 288 13.73 -10.54 -14.37
N ASP A 289 14.51 -10.23 -15.39
CA ASP A 289 15.96 -10.16 -15.26
C ASP A 289 16.40 -8.93 -14.45
N GLU A 290 17.69 -8.86 -14.12
CA GLU A 290 18.21 -7.78 -13.29
C GLU A 290 18.04 -6.39 -13.93
N GLN A 291 18.14 -6.29 -15.27
CA GLN A 291 17.95 -5.03 -15.97
C GLN A 291 16.48 -4.59 -15.90
N GLN A 292 15.55 -5.52 -16.05
CA GLN A 292 14.11 -5.27 -15.93
C GLN A 292 13.73 -4.87 -14.50
N VAL A 293 14.28 -5.54 -13.47
CA VAL A 293 14.10 -5.15 -12.06
C VAL A 293 14.60 -3.73 -11.82
N ARG A 294 15.80 -3.37 -12.32
CA ARG A 294 16.33 -1.99 -12.23
C ARG A 294 15.45 -0.98 -12.99
N GLY A 295 14.86 -1.40 -14.10
CA GLY A 295 13.87 -0.64 -14.86
C GLY A 295 12.65 -0.29 -14.00
N VAL A 296 12.04 -1.30 -13.36
CA VAL A 296 10.90 -1.12 -12.46
C VAL A 296 11.24 -0.23 -11.26
N LEU A 297 12.38 -0.49 -10.60
CA LEU A 297 12.78 0.23 -9.38
C LEU A 297 13.07 1.71 -9.62
N ALA A 298 13.61 2.08 -10.79
CA ALA A 298 13.92 3.48 -11.08
C ALA A 298 14.02 3.84 -12.56
N GLY A 299 14.47 2.94 -13.43
CA GLY A 299 14.76 3.27 -14.84
C GLY A 299 13.57 3.87 -15.58
N ASN A 300 12.39 3.25 -15.44
CA ASN A 300 11.16 3.69 -16.10
C ASN A 300 10.70 5.05 -15.57
N ALA A 301 10.69 5.26 -14.26
CA ALA A 301 10.29 6.52 -13.65
C ALA A 301 11.31 7.66 -13.91
N ASN A 302 12.61 7.37 -13.93
CA ASN A 302 13.64 8.35 -14.30
C ASN A 302 13.47 8.82 -15.76
N ARG A 303 13.16 7.90 -16.69
CA ARG A 303 12.83 8.23 -18.08
C ARG A 303 11.62 9.14 -18.19
N ILE A 304 10.59 8.92 -17.37
CA ILE A 304 9.43 9.82 -17.26
C ILE A 304 9.87 11.20 -16.75
N ALA A 305 10.56 11.24 -15.61
CA ALA A 305 11.02 12.47 -14.97
C ALA A 305 12.02 13.29 -15.80
N GLY A 306 12.78 12.63 -16.69
CA GLY A 306 13.72 13.26 -17.61
C GLY A 306 13.11 13.70 -18.93
N GLY A 307 11.82 13.41 -19.19
CA GLY A 307 11.18 13.70 -20.48
C GLY A 307 11.73 12.88 -21.64
N GLU A 308 12.51 11.83 -21.38
CA GLU A 308 13.07 10.94 -22.38
C GLU A 308 11.97 10.10 -23.05
N PRO A 309 12.02 9.81 -24.36
CA PRO A 309 11.01 8.99 -25.03
C PRO A 309 10.74 7.66 -24.30
N PRO A 310 9.48 7.21 -24.22
CA PRO A 310 9.14 5.93 -23.59
C PRO A 310 9.78 4.76 -24.35
N LEU A 311 10.10 3.69 -23.64
CA LEU A 311 10.54 2.45 -24.26
C LEU A 311 9.35 1.76 -24.91
N THR A 312 9.61 1.04 -26.01
CA THR A 312 8.65 0.08 -26.55
C THR A 312 8.51 -1.08 -25.56
N PRO A 313 7.31 -1.37 -25.03
CA PRO A 313 7.13 -2.48 -24.11
C PRO A 313 7.49 -3.82 -24.76
N SER A 314 8.25 -4.64 -24.04
CA SER A 314 8.47 -6.03 -24.40
C SER A 314 7.24 -6.89 -24.08
N ALA A 315 7.28 -8.17 -24.46
CA ALA A 315 6.22 -9.10 -24.08
C ALA A 315 6.10 -9.20 -22.55
N PRO A 316 4.87 -9.37 -22.01
CA PRO A 316 4.67 -9.61 -20.60
C PRO A 316 5.52 -10.77 -20.07
N LYS A 317 5.89 -10.66 -18.80
CA LYS A 317 6.61 -11.70 -18.08
C LYS A 317 5.61 -12.44 -17.18
N GLY A 318 6.04 -13.11 -16.12
CA GLY A 318 5.10 -13.72 -15.18
C GLY A 318 4.63 -15.12 -15.53
N ILE A 319 3.89 -15.69 -14.58
CA ILE A 319 3.48 -17.09 -14.56
C ILE A 319 1.97 -17.18 -14.76
N GLU A 320 1.51 -18.05 -15.68
CA GLU A 320 0.07 -18.27 -15.90
C GLU A 320 -0.57 -19.05 -14.75
N THR A 321 0.19 -19.96 -14.14
CA THR A 321 -0.25 -20.75 -12.98
C THR A 321 0.63 -20.44 -11.79
N PHE A 322 0.01 -20.00 -10.70
CA PHE A 322 0.65 -19.79 -9.41
C PHE A 322 0.50 -21.03 -8.53
N GLN A 323 1.61 -21.63 -8.13
CA GLN A 323 1.66 -22.80 -7.26
C GLN A 323 2.27 -22.41 -5.92
N GLN A 324 1.75 -22.99 -4.83
CA GLN A 324 2.28 -22.81 -3.50
C GLN A 324 2.04 -24.01 -2.59
N PRO A 325 2.91 -24.22 -1.58
CA PRO A 325 2.60 -25.07 -0.44
C PRO A 325 1.28 -24.68 0.22
N MET A 326 0.47 -25.70 0.57
CA MET A 326 -0.85 -25.50 1.17
C MET A 326 -0.84 -24.65 2.44
N SER A 327 0.20 -24.73 3.26
CA SER A 327 0.34 -23.91 4.47
C SER A 327 0.48 -22.42 4.14
N LEU A 328 1.26 -22.07 3.12
CA LEU A 328 1.48 -20.67 2.71
C LEU A 328 0.22 -20.10 2.06
N ALA A 329 -0.44 -20.88 1.21
CA ALA A 329 -1.73 -20.51 0.63
C ALA A 329 -2.80 -20.24 1.72
N ARG A 330 -2.86 -21.10 2.75
CA ARG A 330 -3.75 -20.89 3.91
C ARG A 330 -3.40 -19.63 4.69
N ILE A 331 -2.11 -19.38 4.94
CA ILE A 331 -1.65 -18.14 5.59
C ILE A 331 -2.14 -16.93 4.79
N HIS A 332 -1.82 -16.86 3.50
CA HIS A 332 -2.25 -15.78 2.62
C HIS A 332 -3.78 -15.56 2.66
N GLN A 333 -4.56 -16.64 2.58
CA GLN A 333 -6.02 -16.57 2.67
C GLN A 333 -6.49 -15.91 3.98
N TYR A 334 -5.94 -16.33 5.12
CA TYR A 334 -6.35 -15.77 6.42
C TYR A 334 -5.88 -14.32 6.60
N LEU A 335 -4.68 -13.95 6.11
CA LEU A 335 -4.20 -12.57 6.18
C LEU A 335 -4.99 -11.62 5.24
N SER A 336 -5.44 -12.13 4.10
CA SER A 336 -6.37 -11.43 3.21
C SER A 336 -7.70 -11.12 3.89
N MET A 337 -8.19 -12.01 4.76
CA MET A 337 -9.38 -11.76 5.59
C MET A 337 -9.12 -10.77 6.74
N ALA A 338 -7.89 -10.76 7.28
CA ALA A 338 -7.51 -9.87 8.39
C ALA A 338 -7.40 -8.40 7.95
N THR A 339 -6.95 -8.17 6.71
CA THR A 339 -6.65 -6.83 6.19
C THR A 339 -7.87 -5.88 6.20
N PRO A 340 -9.05 -6.26 5.68
CA PRO A 340 -10.25 -5.42 5.78
C PRO A 340 -10.69 -5.11 7.21
N LEU A 341 -10.50 -6.05 8.15
CA LEU A 341 -10.82 -5.83 9.56
C LEU A 341 -9.96 -4.70 10.13
N LEU A 342 -8.65 -4.71 9.85
CA LEU A 342 -7.74 -3.63 10.25
C LEU A 342 -8.14 -2.27 9.68
N TRP A 343 -8.39 -2.21 8.37
CA TRP A 343 -8.73 -0.95 7.72
C TRP A 343 -10.06 -0.38 8.18
N THR A 344 -11.00 -1.24 8.57
CA THR A 344 -12.29 -0.85 9.13
C THR A 344 -12.27 -0.76 10.65
N ARG A 345 -11.09 -0.86 11.27
CA ARG A 345 -10.86 -0.79 12.73
C ARG A 345 -11.71 -1.79 13.52
N GLN A 346 -12.01 -2.95 12.93
CA GLN A 346 -12.74 -4.02 13.57
C GLN A 346 -11.78 -4.95 14.34
N PRO A 347 -12.18 -5.43 15.53
CA PRO A 347 -11.41 -6.46 16.23
C PRO A 347 -11.48 -7.80 15.47
N ASP A 348 -10.39 -8.59 15.52
CA ASP A 348 -10.37 -9.96 14.98
C ASP A 348 -11.17 -10.93 15.88
N ARG A 349 -12.50 -10.83 15.85
CA ARG A 349 -13.40 -11.74 16.58
C ARG A 349 -13.48 -13.13 15.95
N ILE A 350 -13.17 -13.23 14.66
CA ILE A 350 -13.19 -14.48 13.91
C ILE A 350 -11.95 -15.32 14.27
N GLY A 351 -10.86 -14.67 14.66
CA GLY A 351 -9.59 -15.30 15.02
C GLY A 351 -8.75 -15.65 13.79
N VAL A 352 -8.86 -14.88 12.70
CA VAL A 352 -8.15 -15.17 11.45
C VAL A 352 -6.63 -15.12 11.63
N LEU A 353 -6.10 -14.24 12.48
CA LEU A 353 -4.67 -14.24 12.80
C LEU A 353 -4.24 -15.49 13.56
N GLY A 354 -5.10 -16.02 14.44
CA GLY A 354 -4.85 -17.29 15.12
C GLY A 354 -4.82 -18.46 14.15
N LEU A 355 -5.69 -18.47 13.14
CA LEU A 355 -5.69 -19.47 12.06
C LEU A 355 -4.41 -19.39 11.21
N ALA A 356 -3.96 -18.19 10.86
CA ALA A 356 -2.70 -17.99 10.15
C ALA A 356 -1.50 -18.47 10.98
N LEU A 357 -1.42 -18.09 12.26
CA LEU A 357 -0.39 -18.57 13.19
C LEU A 357 -0.38 -20.10 13.30
N ASN A 358 -1.54 -20.75 13.38
CA ASN A 358 -1.61 -22.21 13.44
C ASN A 358 -1.05 -22.85 12.16
N ALA A 359 -1.31 -22.27 10.99
CA ALA A 359 -0.76 -22.77 9.72
C ALA A 359 0.78 -22.68 9.64
N THR A 360 1.43 -21.79 10.40
CA THR A 360 2.91 -21.72 10.48
C THR A 360 3.57 -22.93 11.14
N HIS A 361 2.79 -23.79 11.81
CA HIS A 361 3.32 -24.97 12.49
C HIS A 361 3.51 -26.18 11.57
N ASP A 362 3.07 -26.09 10.31
CA ASP A 362 3.29 -27.16 9.33
C ASP A 362 4.80 -27.33 9.08
N ARG A 363 5.31 -28.54 9.33
CA ARG A 363 6.73 -28.87 9.14
C ARG A 363 6.98 -29.78 7.94
N THR A 364 5.95 -30.07 7.16
CA THR A 364 5.98 -31.08 6.08
C THR A 364 6.31 -30.50 4.70
N ASN A 365 6.32 -29.18 4.56
CA ASN A 365 6.38 -28.48 3.28
C ASN A 365 7.78 -28.04 2.82
N GLY A 366 8.83 -28.22 3.63
CA GLY A 366 10.20 -27.78 3.30
C GLY A 366 10.54 -26.30 3.57
N HIS A 367 9.56 -25.45 3.91
CA HIS A 367 9.73 -23.98 4.09
C HIS A 367 9.76 -23.57 5.57
N ARG A 368 10.59 -24.27 6.36
CA ARG A 368 10.63 -24.07 7.82
C ARG A 368 11.02 -22.64 8.19
N GLU A 369 12.00 -22.08 7.49
CA GLU A 369 12.54 -20.76 7.77
C GLU A 369 11.51 -19.67 7.50
N GLU A 370 10.86 -19.70 6.34
CA GLU A 370 9.83 -18.74 5.95
C GLU A 370 8.61 -18.81 6.87
N LEU A 371 8.18 -20.02 7.27
CA LEU A 371 7.10 -20.18 8.24
C LEU A 371 7.47 -19.64 9.62
N ASP A 372 8.72 -19.80 10.06
CA ASP A 372 9.18 -19.25 11.34
C ASP A 372 9.25 -17.71 11.28
N GLN A 373 9.72 -17.12 10.16
CA GLN A 373 9.69 -15.67 9.91
C GLN A 373 8.26 -15.11 9.92
N ILE A 374 7.33 -15.76 9.20
CA ILE A 374 5.91 -15.40 9.18
C ILE A 374 5.35 -15.46 10.61
N ARG A 375 5.64 -16.53 11.35
CA ARG A 375 5.15 -16.69 12.73
C ARG A 375 5.61 -15.57 13.65
N GLU A 376 6.86 -15.13 13.54
CA GLU A 376 7.39 -14.03 14.34
C GLU A 376 6.66 -12.70 14.04
N LEU A 377 6.47 -12.40 12.76
CA LEU A 377 5.71 -11.24 12.30
C LEU A 377 4.26 -11.27 12.82
N LEU A 378 3.57 -12.40 12.65
CA LEU A 378 2.18 -12.54 13.06
C LEU A 378 2.00 -12.54 14.57
N THR A 379 2.97 -13.05 15.34
CA THR A 379 2.94 -13.00 16.80
C THR A 379 3.05 -11.55 17.29
N ALA A 380 3.95 -10.76 16.71
CA ALA A 380 4.07 -9.34 17.02
C ALA A 380 2.81 -8.57 16.56
N ALA A 381 2.28 -8.86 15.37
CA ALA A 381 1.07 -8.24 14.87
C ALA A 381 -0.15 -8.52 15.77
N GLN A 382 -0.31 -9.77 16.23
CA GLN A 382 -1.38 -10.14 17.14
C GLN A 382 -1.24 -9.42 18.49
N ALA A 383 -0.02 -9.36 19.05
CA ALA A 383 0.24 -8.63 20.29
C ALA A 383 -0.09 -7.13 20.14
N MET A 384 0.29 -6.50 19.02
CA MET A 384 -0.10 -5.14 18.70
C MET A 384 -1.62 -5.00 18.61
N TRP A 385 -2.30 -5.80 17.78
CA TRP A 385 -3.74 -5.68 17.59
C TRP A 385 -4.54 -5.83 18.91
N LEU A 386 -4.13 -6.74 19.79
CA LEU A 386 -4.81 -6.96 21.08
C LEU A 386 -4.53 -5.85 22.12
N THR A 387 -3.43 -5.11 21.98
CA THR A 387 -2.99 -4.13 22.99
C THR A 387 -3.43 -2.70 22.68
N LEU A 388 -4.26 -2.47 21.65
CA LEU A 388 -4.85 -1.16 21.37
C LEU A 388 -5.42 -0.52 22.65
N PRO A 389 -4.96 0.68 23.05
CA PRO A 389 -5.48 1.34 24.25
C PRO A 389 -6.90 1.85 23.97
N ASP A 390 -7.86 1.49 24.83
CA ASP A 390 -9.26 1.95 24.70
C ASP A 390 -9.40 3.47 24.94
N ASP A 391 -8.38 4.09 25.52
CA ASP A 391 -8.25 5.49 25.91
C ASP A 391 -7.20 6.26 25.10
N ALA A 392 -6.49 5.61 24.17
CA ALA A 392 -5.57 6.29 23.26
C ALA A 392 -6.33 7.31 22.41
N ASP A 393 -5.66 8.42 22.11
CA ASP A 393 -6.16 9.38 21.12
C ASP A 393 -6.23 8.74 19.72
N GLU A 394 -6.94 9.37 18.81
CA GLU A 394 -7.15 8.81 17.46
C GLU A 394 -5.84 8.68 16.67
N ARG A 395 -4.84 9.54 16.92
CA ARG A 395 -3.56 9.50 16.20
C ARG A 395 -2.75 8.27 16.62
N ASP A 396 -2.69 8.01 17.92
CA ASP A 396 -2.01 6.84 18.47
C ASP A 396 -2.67 5.55 17.99
N ARG A 397 -4.00 5.49 17.94
CA ARG A 397 -4.73 4.33 17.38
C ARG A 397 -4.40 4.10 15.92
N VAL A 398 -4.37 5.15 15.11
CA VAL A 398 -4.02 5.06 13.68
C VAL A 398 -2.57 4.60 13.52
N ALA A 399 -1.62 5.18 14.26
CA ALA A 399 -0.23 4.77 14.21
C ALA A 399 -0.05 3.29 14.59
N HIS A 400 -0.71 2.86 15.65
CA HIS A 400 -0.70 1.48 16.14
C HIS A 400 -1.29 0.52 15.11
N MET A 401 -2.44 0.85 14.51
CA MET A 401 -3.05 0.01 13.49
C MET A 401 -2.21 -0.11 12.22
N ARG A 402 -1.52 0.97 11.86
CA ARG A 402 -0.61 0.96 10.73
C ARG A 402 0.64 0.13 11.01
N ALA A 403 1.17 0.15 12.24
CA ALA A 403 2.27 -0.73 12.63
C ALA A 403 1.85 -2.21 12.56
N THR A 404 0.65 -2.55 13.06
CA THR A 404 0.08 -3.90 12.93
C THR A 404 -0.04 -4.33 11.46
N PHE A 405 -0.60 -3.47 10.61
CA PHE A 405 -0.77 -3.76 9.18
C PHE A 405 0.57 -4.03 8.49
N ARG A 406 1.63 -3.27 8.80
CA ARG A 406 2.96 -3.49 8.19
C ARG A 406 3.51 -4.89 8.47
N LEU A 407 3.32 -5.40 9.69
CA LEU A 407 3.77 -6.74 10.06
C LEU A 407 2.98 -7.83 9.32
N ILE A 408 1.66 -7.66 9.22
CA ILE A 408 0.79 -8.57 8.44
C ILE A 408 1.16 -8.53 6.96
N HIS A 409 1.39 -7.36 6.40
CA HIS A 409 1.74 -7.20 5.00
C HIS A 409 3.08 -7.85 4.68
N LEU A 410 4.11 -7.70 5.54
CA LEU A 410 5.36 -8.44 5.38
C LEU A 410 5.15 -9.95 5.43
N ALA A 411 4.34 -10.44 6.36
CA ALA A 411 4.04 -11.87 6.47
C ALA A 411 3.32 -12.40 5.22
N ASP A 412 2.40 -11.62 4.66
CA ASP A 412 1.69 -11.95 3.42
C ASP A 412 2.63 -11.93 2.20
N ILE A 413 3.52 -10.94 2.11
CA ILE A 413 4.57 -10.89 1.08
C ILE A 413 5.41 -12.16 1.13
N VAL A 414 5.91 -12.56 2.31
CA VAL A 414 6.69 -13.81 2.46
C VAL A 414 5.85 -15.01 2.04
N ALA A 415 4.61 -15.10 2.53
CA ALA A 415 3.72 -16.21 2.21
C ALA A 415 3.53 -16.37 0.70
N VAL A 416 3.28 -15.28 -0.03
CA VAL A 416 3.00 -15.30 -1.48
C VAL A 416 4.27 -15.44 -2.34
N THR A 417 5.41 -14.94 -1.86
CA THR A 417 6.65 -14.86 -2.67
C THR A 417 7.69 -15.93 -2.35
N THR A 418 7.39 -16.82 -1.39
CA THR A 418 8.19 -18.04 -1.19
C THR A 418 7.97 -18.97 -2.39
N PRO A 419 9.02 -19.37 -3.12
CA PRO A 419 8.91 -20.30 -4.26
C PRO A 419 8.31 -21.65 -3.85
N ALA A 420 7.64 -22.31 -4.79
CA ALA A 420 6.99 -23.62 -4.60
C ALA A 420 7.95 -24.81 -4.56
#